data_AF-A0A9D1VX45-F1
#
_entry.id   AF-A0A9D1VX45-F1
#
_cell.length_a   1.000
_cell.length_b   1.000
_cell.length_c   1.000
_cell.angle_alpha   90.00
_cell.angle_beta   90.00
_cell.angle_gamma   90.00
#
_symmetry.space_group_name_H-M   'P 1'
#
loop_
_entity.id
_entity.type
_entity.pdbx_description
1 polymer ?
#
loop_
_entity_poly.entity_id
_entity_poly.type
_entity_poly.pdbx_seq_one_letter_code
_entity_poly.pdbx_strand_id
1 'polypeptide(L)'
;MDQSNYGIFADCFTLQRITADGSWDDPEIVAENLSLGQDGTITGSYPAYDENGNVYTYRFAEKLPEGWHGAGETAVDASGNRYLYSETFTLENNIGNGSNEAVLIEMENWRNGSIDLTKKFWNADSGKMAVSSLAGLTASFDLYYKEGDSTEYIKFNTESYTVTAGKTVSITDLPRTTGNTARYYYLVETSSTDGYALSGKTEGFAGTNSAEKTTITVDGEKLTAYGPFNFTDGDDIQLQQSITIDNVEQKVPVVVKKVNSYTDEFVEGAQYAIYEYDENVDGHKGNLYLYDPGD
;
A
#
# COMPACT_ATOMS: atom_id res chain seq x y z
N MET A 1 19.85 8.63 -2.66
CA MET A 1 20.01 9.91 -3.37
C MET A 1 18.65 10.56 -3.42
N ASP A 2 18.57 11.75 -2.86
CA ASP A 2 17.37 12.55 -2.65
C ASP A 2 16.79 12.97 -4.01
N GLN A 3 15.73 12.29 -4.47
CA GLN A 3 14.86 12.92 -5.46
C GLN A 3 14.12 14.02 -4.70
N SER A 4 14.60 15.25 -4.83
CA SER A 4 13.97 16.45 -4.29
C SER A 4 12.48 16.41 -4.67
N ASN A 5 11.64 16.14 -3.70
CA ASN A 5 10.21 15.90 -3.84
C ASN A 5 9.38 17.19 -3.99
N TYR A 6 10.04 18.35 -4.13
CA TYR A 6 9.41 19.67 -4.23
C TYR A 6 8.31 19.73 -5.30
N GLY A 7 8.45 18.97 -6.41
CA GLY A 7 7.44 18.90 -7.46
C GLY A 7 6.10 18.26 -7.02
N ILE A 8 6.08 17.46 -5.96
CA ILE A 8 4.85 16.92 -5.36
C ILE A 8 4.02 18.03 -4.70
N PHE A 9 4.68 19.12 -4.28
CA PHE A 9 4.07 20.28 -3.65
C PHE A 9 3.80 21.42 -4.64
N ALA A 10 3.70 21.12 -5.94
CA ALA A 10 3.28 22.09 -6.94
C ALA A 10 1.87 22.60 -6.61
N ASP A 11 1.71 23.92 -6.63
CA ASP A 11 0.47 24.67 -6.39
C ASP A 11 -0.19 24.36 -5.03
N CYS A 12 0.58 23.88 -4.06
CA CYS A 12 0.06 23.46 -2.76
C CYS A 12 -0.06 24.60 -1.74
N PHE A 13 0.55 25.76 -1.96
CA PHE A 13 0.60 26.82 -0.95
C PHE A 13 -0.25 28.04 -1.32
N THR A 14 -0.89 28.61 -0.32
CA THR A 14 -1.63 29.88 -0.41
C THR A 14 -1.18 30.80 0.71
N LEU A 15 -0.83 32.04 0.38
CA LEU A 15 -0.58 33.08 1.38
C LEU A 15 -1.91 33.76 1.71
N GLN A 16 -2.27 33.72 2.99
CA GLN A 16 -3.50 34.28 3.53
C GLN A 16 -3.20 35.43 4.47
N ARG A 17 -4.14 36.36 4.57
CA ARG A 17 -4.13 37.49 5.50
C ARG A 17 -5.39 37.51 6.33
N ILE A 18 -5.26 37.84 7.61
CA ILE A 18 -6.40 37.96 8.52
C ILE A 18 -7.32 39.09 8.08
N THR A 19 -8.64 38.90 8.18
CA THR A 19 -9.62 39.93 7.84
C THR A 19 -9.64 41.06 8.87
N ALA A 20 -10.24 42.20 8.51
CA ALA A 20 -10.31 43.38 9.37
C ALA A 20 -11.08 43.15 10.70
N ASP A 21 -11.91 42.11 10.77
CA ASP A 21 -12.61 41.67 11.99
C ASP A 21 -11.76 40.74 12.88
N GLY A 22 -10.52 40.44 12.46
CA GLY A 22 -9.58 39.57 13.18
C GLY A 22 -9.91 38.08 13.06
N SER A 23 -10.68 37.66 12.05
CA SER A 23 -11.03 36.25 11.83
C SER A 23 -10.17 35.58 10.75
N TRP A 24 -10.06 34.25 10.87
CA TRP A 24 -9.45 33.36 9.88
C TRP A 24 -10.49 32.47 9.18
N ASP A 25 -11.78 32.70 9.41
CA ASP A 25 -12.88 31.91 8.83
C ASP A 25 -13.09 32.20 7.33
N ASP A 26 -12.77 33.42 6.88
CA ASP A 26 -12.79 33.83 5.47
C ASP A 26 -11.61 34.78 5.18
N PRO A 27 -10.37 34.27 5.24
CA PRO A 27 -9.19 35.12 5.15
C PRO A 27 -9.02 35.65 3.73
N GLU A 28 -8.38 36.81 3.62
CA GLU A 28 -8.05 37.36 2.31
C GLU A 28 -6.90 36.57 1.67
N ILE A 29 -7.10 36.13 0.42
CA ILE A 29 -6.07 35.46 -0.37
C ILE A 29 -5.14 36.53 -0.97
N VAL A 30 -3.88 36.48 -0.55
CA VAL A 30 -2.83 37.41 -1.01
C VAL A 30 -2.12 36.85 -2.24
N ALA A 31 -1.87 35.55 -2.23
CA ALA A 31 -1.31 34.79 -3.34
C ALA A 31 -1.73 33.33 -3.25
N GLU A 32 -2.01 32.71 -4.39
CA GLU A 32 -2.49 31.33 -4.52
C GLU A 32 -1.61 30.53 -5.48
N ASN A 33 -1.76 29.21 -5.48
CA ASN A 33 -1.00 28.28 -6.33
C ASN A 33 0.51 28.49 -6.23
N LEU A 34 0.99 28.77 -5.01
CA LEU A 34 2.41 28.89 -4.74
C LEU A 34 3.04 27.50 -4.69
N SER A 35 4.25 27.40 -5.23
CA SER A 35 5.03 26.17 -5.35
C SER A 35 6.41 26.35 -4.74
N LEU A 36 6.97 25.28 -4.18
CA LEU A 36 8.36 25.27 -3.74
C LEU A 36 9.32 25.38 -4.92
N GLY A 37 10.40 26.14 -4.75
CA GLY A 37 11.58 26.10 -5.60
C GLY A 37 12.37 24.79 -5.43
N GLN A 38 13.39 24.60 -6.27
CA GLN A 38 14.28 23.42 -6.18
C GLN A 38 15.03 23.32 -4.86
N ASP A 39 15.18 24.45 -4.17
CA ASP A 39 15.79 24.57 -2.85
C ASP A 39 14.79 24.39 -1.70
N GLY A 40 13.52 24.08 -2.01
CA GLY A 40 12.46 23.89 -1.03
C GLY A 40 11.88 25.20 -0.48
N THR A 41 12.13 26.34 -1.14
CA THR A 41 11.67 27.65 -0.63
C THR A 41 10.59 28.28 -1.50
N ILE A 42 9.73 29.09 -0.88
CA ILE A 42 8.84 30.05 -1.57
C ILE A 42 9.39 31.44 -1.31
N THR A 43 9.66 32.20 -2.37
CA THR A 43 10.14 33.58 -2.25
C THR A 43 9.07 34.56 -2.71
N GLY A 44 8.92 35.64 -1.96
CA GLY A 44 7.93 36.68 -2.24
C GLY A 44 8.22 37.96 -1.47
N SER A 45 7.57 39.05 -1.87
CA SER A 45 7.65 40.34 -1.17
C SER A 45 6.25 40.90 -1.04
N TYR A 46 5.82 41.11 0.19
CA TYR A 46 4.43 41.46 0.52
C TYR A 46 4.39 42.71 1.41
N PRO A 47 3.32 43.53 1.33
CA PRO A 47 3.21 44.75 2.11
C PRO A 47 3.12 44.46 3.61
N ALA A 48 3.71 45.32 4.45
CA ALA A 48 3.61 45.21 5.90
C ALA A 48 2.38 45.92 6.50
N TYR A 49 1.87 46.94 5.82
CA TYR A 49 0.81 47.82 6.32
C TYR A 49 -0.34 47.99 5.32
N ASP A 50 -1.53 48.21 5.85
CA ASP A 50 -2.69 48.69 5.09
C ASP A 50 -2.62 50.19 4.77
N GLU A 51 -3.63 50.68 4.03
CA GLU A 51 -3.75 52.10 3.65
C GLU A 51 -3.91 53.04 4.86
N ASN A 52 -4.31 52.51 6.02
CA ASN A 52 -4.51 53.25 7.27
C ASN A 52 -3.29 53.15 8.21
N GLY A 53 -2.25 52.42 7.83
CA GLY A 53 -1.05 52.19 8.65
C GLY A 53 -1.18 51.06 9.69
N ASN A 54 -2.22 50.22 9.61
CA ASN A 54 -2.32 49.03 10.45
C ASN A 54 -1.46 47.89 9.90
N VAL A 55 -0.84 47.12 10.79
CA VAL A 55 0.03 46.00 10.43
C VAL A 55 -0.81 44.84 9.90
N TYR A 56 -0.37 44.25 8.80
CA TYR A 56 -0.94 43.00 8.30
C TYR A 56 -0.38 41.79 9.04
N THR A 57 -1.27 40.85 9.36
CA THR A 57 -0.94 39.53 9.90
C THR A 57 -1.23 38.46 8.85
N TYR A 58 -0.24 37.63 8.58
CA TYR A 58 -0.24 36.61 7.53
C TYR A 58 -0.15 35.20 8.11
N ARG A 59 -0.54 34.21 7.30
CA ARG A 59 -0.18 32.79 7.46
C ARG A 59 -0.09 32.12 6.09
N PHE A 60 0.69 31.05 5.99
CA PHE A 60 0.59 30.13 4.86
C PHE A 60 -0.47 29.06 5.16
N ALA A 61 -1.22 28.70 4.14
CA ALA A 61 -2.07 27.52 4.10
C ALA A 61 -1.47 26.56 3.06
N GLU A 62 -1.06 25.39 3.51
CA GLU A 62 -0.54 24.32 2.68
C GLU A 62 -1.60 23.24 2.50
N LYS A 63 -1.93 22.93 1.24
CA LYS A 63 -2.69 21.75 0.87
C LYS A 63 -1.76 20.54 0.86
N LEU A 64 -1.98 19.60 1.76
CA LEU A 64 -1.14 18.41 1.88
C LEU A 64 -1.38 17.44 0.71
N PRO A 65 -0.35 17.04 -0.03
CA PRO A 65 -0.46 16.00 -1.05
C PRO A 65 -0.77 14.62 -0.42
N GLU A 66 -1.22 13.66 -1.24
CA GLU A 66 -1.56 12.32 -0.75
C GLU A 66 -0.37 11.66 0.00
N GLY A 67 -0.66 11.10 1.17
CA GLY A 67 0.32 10.42 2.02
C GLY A 67 1.24 11.36 2.81
N TRP A 68 1.12 12.67 2.64
CA TRP A 68 1.77 13.69 3.46
C TRP A 68 0.86 14.19 4.58
N HIS A 69 1.49 14.51 5.70
CA HIS A 69 0.86 14.84 6.97
C HIS A 69 1.69 15.90 7.69
N GLY A 70 1.05 16.67 8.57
CA GLY A 70 1.70 17.71 9.35
C GLY A 70 1.14 17.81 10.77
N ALA A 71 1.92 18.42 11.67
CA ALA A 71 1.52 18.58 13.06
C ALA A 71 0.42 19.63 13.15
N GLY A 72 -0.77 19.24 13.64
CA GLY A 72 -1.91 20.14 13.64
C GLY A 72 -2.52 20.33 12.26
N GLU A 73 -2.40 19.34 11.36
CA GLU A 73 -3.24 19.27 10.17
C GLU A 73 -4.71 19.43 10.56
N THR A 74 -5.39 20.35 9.90
CA THR A 74 -6.78 20.71 10.18
C THR A 74 -7.56 20.79 8.88
N ALA A 75 -8.89 20.74 9.03
CA ALA A 75 -9.89 20.85 7.97
C ALA A 75 -9.67 19.92 6.77
N VAL A 76 -10.49 18.87 6.72
CA VAL A 76 -10.85 18.23 5.47
C VAL A 76 -11.87 19.14 4.80
N ASP A 77 -11.52 19.77 3.68
CA ASP A 77 -12.52 20.50 2.91
C ASP A 77 -13.59 19.54 2.36
N ALA A 78 -14.67 20.07 1.77
CA ALA A 78 -15.72 19.23 1.21
C ALA A 78 -15.23 18.24 0.11
N SER A 79 -14.03 18.46 -0.42
CA SER A 79 -13.39 17.63 -1.45
C SER A 79 -12.39 16.62 -0.89
N GLY A 80 -12.20 16.55 0.44
CA GLY A 80 -11.26 15.62 1.06
C GLY A 80 -9.84 16.17 1.25
N ASN A 81 -9.56 17.42 0.89
CA ASN A 81 -8.21 17.98 0.98
C ASN A 81 -7.88 18.34 2.43
N ARG A 82 -6.69 17.95 2.89
CA ARG A 82 -6.15 18.31 4.21
C ARG A 82 -5.28 19.55 4.11
N TYR A 83 -5.32 20.39 5.13
CA TYR A 83 -4.51 21.60 5.18
C TYR A 83 -3.64 21.67 6.44
N LEU A 84 -2.43 22.19 6.26
CA LEU A 84 -1.56 22.62 7.34
C LEU A 84 -1.42 24.14 7.29
N TYR A 85 -1.47 24.80 8.44
CA TYR A 85 -1.26 26.24 8.53
C TYR A 85 0.06 26.54 9.22
N SER A 86 0.81 27.52 8.70
CA SER A 86 1.98 28.04 9.40
C SER A 86 1.58 28.76 10.68
N GLU A 87 2.56 29.03 11.56
CA GLU A 87 2.41 30.09 12.55
C GLU A 87 2.11 31.43 11.86
N THR A 88 1.34 32.29 12.54
CA THR A 88 1.03 33.62 12.02
C THR A 88 2.23 34.54 12.15
N PHE A 89 2.45 35.42 11.17
CA PHE A 89 3.59 36.32 11.15
C PHE A 89 3.24 37.72 10.65
N THR A 90 4.10 38.70 10.97
CA THR A 90 4.02 40.08 10.50
C THR A 90 5.34 40.50 9.84
N LEU A 91 5.28 41.53 8.99
CA LEU A 91 6.44 41.97 8.20
C LEU A 91 7.03 43.32 8.66
N GLU A 92 6.37 44.03 9.60
CA GLU A 92 6.72 45.40 10.00
C GLU A 92 8.18 45.56 10.47
N ASN A 93 8.70 44.60 11.24
CA ASN A 93 10.03 44.67 11.83
C ASN A 93 11.16 44.32 10.84
N ASN A 94 10.81 43.94 9.60
CA ASN A 94 11.75 43.47 8.59
C ASN A 94 11.76 44.36 7.33
N ILE A 95 11.13 45.54 7.41
CA ILE A 95 11.10 46.50 6.30
C ILE A 95 12.53 47.01 6.03
N GLY A 96 12.93 46.94 4.76
CA GLY A 96 14.25 47.35 4.31
C GLY A 96 15.29 46.22 4.35
N ASN A 97 14.94 45.05 4.88
CA ASN A 97 15.80 43.86 4.81
C ASN A 97 15.88 43.34 3.37
N GLY A 98 17.05 42.80 3.01
CA GLY A 98 17.24 42.04 1.77
C GLY A 98 16.84 40.57 1.94
N SER A 99 16.91 39.80 0.86
CA SER A 99 16.60 38.35 0.84
C SER A 99 17.38 37.51 1.86
N ASN A 100 18.53 38.00 2.31
CA ASN A 100 19.44 37.31 3.23
C ASN A 100 18.99 37.44 4.69
N GLU A 101 18.08 38.37 4.96
CA GLU A 101 17.49 38.68 6.27
C GLU A 101 15.96 38.68 6.16
N ALA A 102 15.43 37.84 5.26
CA ALA A 102 14.01 37.65 5.05
C ALA A 102 13.35 36.98 6.26
N VAL A 103 12.05 37.21 6.44
CA VAL A 103 11.25 36.48 7.44
C VAL A 103 11.20 35.01 7.04
N LEU A 104 11.78 34.15 7.87
CA LEU A 104 11.77 32.71 7.68
C LEU A 104 10.52 32.12 8.33
N ILE A 105 9.75 31.37 7.55
CA ILE A 105 8.60 30.59 8.01
C ILE A 105 8.88 29.13 7.72
N GLU A 106 8.95 28.32 8.76
CA GLU A 106 9.19 26.88 8.66
C GLU A 106 7.87 26.13 8.80
N MET A 107 7.64 25.17 7.90
CA MET A 107 6.50 24.25 7.94
C MET A 107 7.05 22.84 7.82
N GLU A 108 6.61 21.95 8.72
CA GLU A 108 7.14 20.60 8.82
C GLU A 108 6.10 19.57 8.42
N ASN A 109 6.47 18.73 7.45
CA ASN A 109 5.65 17.61 7.01
C ASN A 109 6.38 16.28 7.17
N TRP A 110 5.62 15.21 7.35
CA TRP A 110 6.10 13.85 7.25
C TRP A 110 5.24 13.02 6.31
N ARG A 111 5.79 11.88 5.90
CA ARG A 111 5.11 10.95 4.99
C ARG A 111 4.81 9.64 5.69
N ASN A 112 3.63 9.10 5.40
CA ASN A 112 3.24 7.76 5.83
C ASN A 112 3.80 6.66 4.91
N GLY A 113 3.70 5.42 5.38
CA GLY A 113 4.16 4.25 4.65
C GLY A 113 3.21 3.82 3.54
N SER A 114 3.68 2.92 2.68
CA SER A 114 2.89 2.28 1.63
C SER A 114 3.38 0.86 1.34
N ILE A 115 2.45 0.00 0.92
CA ILE A 115 2.73 -1.39 0.54
C ILE A 115 2.21 -1.63 -0.88
N ASP A 116 3.10 -2.01 -1.78
CA ASP A 116 2.76 -2.51 -3.11
C ASP A 116 2.60 -4.04 -3.07
N LEU A 117 1.35 -4.50 -3.19
CA LEU A 117 0.99 -5.90 -3.18
C LEU A 117 0.80 -6.43 -4.61
N THR A 118 1.59 -7.44 -4.97
CA THR A 118 1.49 -8.14 -6.25
C THR A 118 1.02 -9.59 -6.05
N LYS A 119 0.15 -10.06 -6.93
CA LYS A 119 -0.36 -11.44 -6.90
C LYS A 119 0.09 -12.25 -8.11
N LYS A 120 0.61 -13.46 -7.85
CA LYS A 120 0.80 -14.49 -8.88
C LYS A 120 -0.05 -15.72 -8.60
N PHE A 121 -0.45 -16.38 -9.67
CA PHE A 121 -1.14 -17.65 -9.65
C PHE A 121 -0.31 -18.64 -10.44
N TRP A 122 -0.20 -19.86 -9.96
CA TRP A 122 0.64 -20.89 -10.56
C TRP A 122 -0.18 -22.15 -10.80
N ASN A 123 0.04 -22.81 -11.93
CA ASN A 123 -0.52 -24.13 -12.22
C ASN A 123 0.60 -25.09 -12.62
N ALA A 124 0.30 -26.38 -12.51
CA ALA A 124 1.14 -27.38 -13.14
C ALA A 124 1.00 -27.25 -14.66
N ASP A 125 2.13 -27.23 -15.35
CA ASP A 125 2.27 -27.31 -16.79
C ASP A 125 3.27 -28.43 -17.12
N SER A 126 3.40 -28.83 -18.38
CA SER A 126 4.19 -29.95 -18.90
C SER A 126 5.55 -30.13 -18.19
N GLY A 127 5.56 -30.91 -17.11
CA GLY A 127 6.73 -31.23 -16.29
C GLY A 127 7.23 -30.16 -15.30
N LYS A 128 6.58 -28.99 -15.15
CA LYS A 128 7.01 -27.93 -14.21
C LYS A 128 5.85 -27.04 -13.73
N MET A 129 6.07 -26.32 -12.64
CA MET A 129 5.17 -25.23 -12.23
C MET A 129 5.40 -24.01 -13.13
N ALA A 130 4.32 -23.40 -13.61
CA ALA A 130 4.35 -22.18 -14.41
C ALA A 130 3.35 -21.15 -13.87
N VAL A 131 3.61 -19.86 -14.11
CA VAL A 131 2.66 -18.79 -13.81
C VAL A 131 1.46 -18.97 -14.74
N SER A 132 0.26 -18.94 -14.16
CA SER A 132 -0.98 -19.10 -14.91
C SER A 132 -1.20 -17.96 -15.89
N SER A 133 -1.62 -18.31 -17.10
CA SER A 133 -2.04 -17.37 -18.15
C SER A 133 -3.54 -17.10 -18.13
N LEU A 134 -4.30 -17.71 -17.21
CA LEU A 134 -5.74 -17.51 -17.08
C LEU A 134 -6.03 -16.06 -16.68
N ALA A 135 -6.85 -15.38 -17.49
CA ALA A 135 -7.31 -14.04 -17.20
C ALA A 135 -8.36 -14.05 -16.08
N GLY A 136 -8.40 -12.98 -15.29
CA GLY A 136 -9.44 -12.79 -14.28
C GLY A 136 -9.25 -13.53 -12.96
N LEU A 137 -8.11 -14.20 -12.76
CA LEU A 137 -7.77 -14.75 -11.44
C LEU A 137 -7.57 -13.61 -10.43
N THR A 138 -8.21 -13.70 -9.28
CA THR A 138 -8.21 -12.68 -8.23
C THR A 138 -8.05 -13.29 -6.84
N ALA A 139 -7.46 -12.52 -5.94
CA ALA A 139 -7.46 -12.80 -4.51
C ALA A 139 -7.79 -11.54 -3.73
N SER A 140 -8.41 -11.69 -2.57
CA SER A 140 -8.78 -10.59 -1.68
C SER A 140 -7.95 -10.64 -0.40
N PHE A 141 -7.55 -9.47 0.08
CA PHE A 141 -6.72 -9.34 1.27
C PHE A 141 -7.33 -8.39 2.28
N ASP A 142 -7.19 -8.73 3.55
CA ASP A 142 -7.35 -7.80 4.65
C ASP A 142 -5.98 -7.42 5.21
N LEU A 143 -5.88 -6.18 5.68
CA LEU A 143 -4.71 -5.66 6.35
C LEU A 143 -5.01 -5.55 7.84
N TYR A 144 -4.18 -6.18 8.65
CA TYR A 144 -4.20 -6.07 10.10
C TYR A 144 -2.99 -5.27 10.56
N TYR A 145 -3.11 -4.63 11.73
CA TYR A 145 -1.97 -3.99 12.38
C TYR A 145 -1.93 -4.29 13.88
N LYS A 146 -0.74 -4.14 14.45
CA LYS A 146 -0.52 -4.10 15.90
C LYS A 146 0.41 -2.94 16.24
N GLU A 147 0.29 -2.43 17.46
CA GLU A 147 1.15 -1.36 17.98
C GLU A 147 2.26 -1.98 18.83
N GLY A 148 3.53 -1.68 18.53
CA GLY A 148 4.68 -2.14 19.29
C GLY A 148 4.63 -3.66 19.52
N ASP A 149 4.81 -4.04 20.79
CA ASP A 149 4.78 -5.42 21.26
C ASP A 149 3.37 -5.93 21.61
N SER A 150 2.30 -5.21 21.24
CA SER A 150 0.93 -5.70 21.42
C SER A 150 0.74 -7.08 20.77
N THR A 151 -0.07 -7.91 21.42
CA THR A 151 -0.51 -9.20 20.88
C THR A 151 -1.85 -9.11 20.16
N GLU A 152 -2.52 -7.96 20.23
CA GLU A 152 -3.80 -7.70 19.57
C GLU A 152 -3.58 -7.21 18.14
N TYR A 153 -4.30 -7.82 17.21
CA TYR A 153 -4.30 -7.45 15.79
C TYR A 153 -5.65 -6.80 15.45
N ILE A 154 -5.61 -5.59 14.92
CA ILE A 154 -6.80 -4.81 14.55
C ILE A 154 -6.88 -4.74 13.03
N LYS A 155 -8.05 -5.02 12.46
CA LYS A 155 -8.28 -4.87 11.02
C LYS A 155 -8.26 -3.38 10.64
N PHE A 156 -7.42 -3.04 9.68
CA PHE A 156 -7.20 -1.67 9.22
C PHE A 156 -8.23 -1.20 8.20
N ASN A 157 -8.56 -2.07 7.24
CA ASN A 157 -9.45 -1.76 6.12
C ASN A 157 -10.91 -2.13 6.42
N THR A 158 -11.86 -1.39 5.85
CA THR A 158 -13.29 -1.77 5.89
C THR A 158 -13.60 -2.82 4.82
N GLU A 159 -13.24 -2.53 3.57
CA GLU A 159 -13.40 -3.42 2.42
C GLU A 159 -12.07 -4.11 2.08
N SER A 160 -12.10 -5.38 1.69
CA SER A 160 -10.89 -6.13 1.32
C SER A 160 -10.27 -5.60 0.02
N TYR A 161 -8.94 -5.65 -0.04
CA TYR A 161 -8.17 -5.30 -1.24
C TYR A 161 -8.20 -6.46 -2.23
N THR A 162 -8.88 -6.29 -3.36
CA THR A 162 -8.87 -7.29 -4.44
C THR A 162 -7.70 -7.06 -5.40
N VAL A 163 -6.88 -8.09 -5.59
CA VAL A 163 -5.70 -8.06 -6.47
C VAL A 163 -5.91 -9.05 -7.60
N THR A 164 -5.80 -8.56 -8.84
CA THR A 164 -5.84 -9.40 -10.05
C THR A 164 -4.45 -9.96 -10.37
N ALA A 165 -4.38 -11.18 -10.90
CA ALA A 165 -3.15 -11.81 -11.35
C ALA A 165 -2.30 -10.88 -12.23
N GLY A 166 -1.01 -10.79 -11.91
CA GLY A 166 -0.04 -9.99 -12.66
C GLY A 166 -0.17 -8.48 -12.48
N LYS A 167 -1.12 -8.01 -11.65
CA LYS A 167 -1.26 -6.60 -11.30
C LYS A 167 -0.73 -6.34 -9.88
N THR A 168 -0.37 -5.08 -9.66
CA THR A 168 0.01 -4.54 -8.35
C THR A 168 -1.11 -3.62 -7.87
N VAL A 169 -1.45 -3.74 -6.59
CA VAL A 169 -2.32 -2.79 -5.87
C VAL A 169 -1.47 -2.11 -4.81
N SER A 170 -1.52 -0.78 -4.76
CA SER A 170 -0.85 0.01 -3.74
C SER A 170 -1.80 0.29 -2.59
N ILE A 171 -1.37 -0.06 -1.39
CA ILE A 171 -2.03 0.32 -0.13
C ILE A 171 -1.26 1.52 0.40
N THR A 172 -1.87 2.71 0.30
CA THR A 172 -1.22 3.99 0.60
C THR A 172 -1.64 4.54 1.96
N ASP A 173 -0.96 5.61 2.36
CA ASP A 173 -1.24 6.38 3.57
C ASP A 173 -1.29 5.56 4.87
N LEU A 174 -0.33 4.65 5.06
CA LEU A 174 -0.25 3.79 6.24
C LEU A 174 0.49 4.50 7.40
N PRO A 175 -0.18 4.82 8.53
CA PRO A 175 0.48 5.44 9.67
C PRO A 175 1.68 4.64 10.16
N ARG A 176 2.76 5.34 10.45
CA ARG A 176 4.03 4.72 10.91
C ARG A 176 4.02 4.45 12.41
N THR A 177 3.35 5.32 13.16
CA THR A 177 3.27 5.26 14.62
C THR A 177 1.88 5.67 15.11
N THR A 178 1.57 5.27 16.34
CA THR A 178 0.56 5.93 17.18
C THR A 178 1.30 6.62 18.33
N GLY A 179 1.40 7.95 18.27
CA GLY A 179 2.30 8.70 19.13
C GLY A 179 3.76 8.24 18.91
N ASN A 180 4.41 7.76 19.97
CA ASN A 180 5.79 7.26 19.91
C ASN A 180 5.88 5.73 19.71
N THR A 181 4.75 5.04 19.54
CA THR A 181 4.74 3.59 19.38
C THR A 181 4.72 3.23 17.90
N ALA A 182 5.69 2.43 17.46
CA ALA A 182 5.76 1.91 16.09
C ALA A 182 4.58 1.01 15.77
N ARG A 183 4.08 1.11 14.53
CA ARG A 183 3.01 0.27 14.02
C ARG A 183 3.56 -0.80 13.07
N TYR A 184 3.02 -2.01 13.18
CA TYR A 184 3.41 -3.17 12.36
C TYR A 184 2.19 -3.72 11.64
N TYR A 185 2.28 -3.89 10.31
CA TYR A 185 1.18 -4.33 9.46
C TYR A 185 1.36 -5.75 8.93
N TYR A 186 0.24 -6.42 8.67
CA TYR A 186 0.18 -7.83 8.27
C TYR A 186 -0.95 -8.04 7.25
N LEU A 187 -0.62 -8.59 6.08
CA LEU A 187 -1.57 -8.92 5.03
C LEU A 187 -2.09 -10.35 5.20
N VAL A 188 -3.40 -10.55 5.18
CA VAL A 188 -4.06 -11.86 5.23
C VAL A 188 -4.89 -12.05 3.98
N GLU A 189 -4.65 -13.13 3.22
CA GLU A 189 -5.53 -13.50 2.11
C GLU A 189 -6.83 -14.09 2.66
N THR A 190 -7.97 -13.48 2.34
CA THR A 190 -9.29 -13.89 2.84
C THR A 190 -10.07 -14.72 1.84
N SER A 191 -9.76 -14.60 0.55
CA SER A 191 -10.35 -15.41 -0.52
C SER A 191 -9.46 -15.41 -1.76
N SER A 192 -9.62 -16.43 -2.59
CA SER A 192 -9.00 -16.49 -3.92
C SER A 192 -9.92 -17.22 -4.90
N THR A 193 -9.65 -17.09 -6.20
CA THR A 193 -10.39 -17.81 -7.24
C THR A 193 -10.47 -19.32 -6.95
N ASP A 194 -11.66 -19.89 -7.13
CA ASP A 194 -11.93 -21.32 -6.91
C ASP A 194 -10.89 -22.21 -7.59
N GLY A 195 -10.47 -23.26 -6.88
CA GLY A 195 -9.42 -24.17 -7.34
C GLY A 195 -8.00 -23.64 -7.13
N TYR A 196 -7.81 -22.45 -6.55
CA TYR A 196 -6.50 -21.95 -6.12
C TYR A 196 -6.46 -21.75 -4.59
N ALA A 197 -5.28 -21.87 -4.01
CA ALA A 197 -5.03 -21.54 -2.60
C ALA A 197 -3.59 -21.04 -2.40
N LEU A 198 -3.32 -20.40 -1.26
CA LEU A 198 -1.98 -19.94 -0.89
C LEU A 198 -0.93 -21.04 -1.05
N SER A 199 0.22 -20.69 -1.62
CA SER A 199 1.36 -21.58 -1.72
C SER A 199 1.79 -22.08 -0.34
N GLY A 200 1.92 -23.40 -0.19
CA GLY A 200 2.46 -24.03 1.02
C GLY A 200 3.97 -23.84 1.19
N LYS A 201 4.68 -23.37 0.16
CA LYS A 201 6.12 -23.11 0.25
C LYS A 201 6.40 -21.97 1.24
N THR A 202 7.45 -22.14 2.03
CA THR A 202 7.87 -21.20 3.08
C THR A 202 9.10 -20.39 2.69
N GLU A 203 9.83 -20.81 1.65
CA GLU A 203 11.04 -20.14 1.15
C GLU A 203 10.75 -19.42 -0.18
N GLY A 204 11.35 -18.24 -0.37
CA GLY A 204 11.25 -17.45 -1.61
C GLY A 204 10.08 -16.46 -1.69
N PHE A 205 9.36 -16.22 -0.59
CA PHE A 205 8.23 -15.27 -0.48
C PHE A 205 8.53 -14.06 0.41
N ALA A 206 9.79 -13.66 0.51
CA ALA A 206 10.16 -12.47 1.27
C ALA A 206 9.74 -11.21 0.49
N GLY A 207 8.97 -10.34 1.15
CA GLY A 207 8.80 -8.96 0.73
C GLY A 207 10.03 -8.13 1.06
N THR A 208 9.98 -6.84 0.75
CA THR A 208 11.01 -5.90 1.20
C THR A 208 10.92 -5.67 2.72
N ASN A 209 12.03 -5.26 3.33
CA ASN A 209 12.10 -4.85 4.74
C ASN A 209 11.58 -5.89 5.76
N SER A 210 11.99 -7.15 5.60
CA SER A 210 11.73 -8.26 6.53
C SER A 210 10.28 -8.81 6.55
N ALA A 211 9.41 -8.35 5.65
CA ALA A 211 8.07 -8.91 5.53
C ALA A 211 8.14 -10.36 5.02
N GLU A 212 7.67 -11.31 5.80
CA GLU A 212 7.73 -12.74 5.49
C GLU A 212 6.39 -13.42 5.78
N LYS A 213 6.24 -14.65 5.30
CA LYS A 213 5.08 -15.47 5.63
C LYS A 213 5.13 -15.84 7.12
N THR A 214 4.05 -15.57 7.85
CA THR A 214 3.94 -15.77 9.29
C THR A 214 2.54 -16.24 9.68
N THR A 215 2.30 -16.42 10.98
CA THR A 215 0.99 -16.73 11.55
C THR A 215 0.63 -15.68 12.59
N ILE A 216 -0.55 -15.08 12.45
CA ILE A 216 -1.14 -14.18 13.46
C ILE A 216 -2.35 -14.85 14.09
N THR A 217 -2.80 -14.35 15.24
CA THR A 217 -4.03 -14.82 15.89
C THR A 217 -5.00 -13.65 16.01
N VAL A 218 -6.16 -13.77 15.39
CA VAL A 218 -7.24 -12.77 15.41
C VAL A 218 -8.47 -13.48 15.96
N ASP A 219 -9.09 -12.93 17.01
CA ASP A 219 -10.28 -13.51 17.65
C ASP A 219 -10.18 -15.01 18.01
N GLY A 220 -8.96 -15.46 18.33
CA GLY A 220 -8.65 -16.86 18.66
C GLY A 220 -8.39 -17.78 17.45
N GLU A 221 -8.58 -17.28 16.24
CA GLU A 221 -8.28 -18.01 15.00
C GLU A 221 -6.86 -17.75 14.51
N LYS A 222 -6.16 -18.81 14.11
CA LYS A 222 -4.81 -18.71 13.53
C LYS A 222 -4.93 -18.46 12.04
N LEU A 223 -4.41 -17.31 11.61
CA LEU A 223 -4.44 -16.88 10.21
C LEU A 223 -3.03 -16.88 9.63
N THR A 224 -2.90 -17.32 8.37
CA THR A 224 -1.66 -17.13 7.61
C THR A 224 -1.59 -15.67 7.18
N ALA A 225 -0.49 -15.00 7.53
CA ALA A 225 -0.28 -13.60 7.22
C ALA A 225 1.09 -13.36 6.57
N TYR A 226 1.28 -12.16 6.05
CA TYR A 226 2.54 -11.70 5.49
C TYR A 226 2.92 -10.37 6.13
N GLY A 227 4.10 -10.31 6.76
CA GLY A 227 4.57 -9.18 7.53
C GLY A 227 5.65 -9.61 8.54
N PRO A 228 6.02 -8.74 9.49
CA PRO A 228 5.54 -7.37 9.62
C PRO A 228 6.05 -6.47 8.50
N PHE A 229 5.19 -5.54 8.06
CA PHE A 229 5.65 -4.30 7.41
C PHE A 229 5.74 -3.21 8.48
N ASN A 230 6.89 -2.55 8.56
CA ASN A 230 7.13 -1.45 9.49
C ASN A 230 7.92 -0.33 8.81
N PHE A 231 7.59 0.91 9.13
CA PHE A 231 8.10 2.11 8.45
C PHE A 231 8.93 3.01 9.38
N THR A 232 9.39 2.47 10.51
CA THR A 232 10.19 3.16 11.54
C THR A 232 11.55 2.54 11.76
N ASP A 233 11.68 1.24 11.46
CA ASP A 233 12.84 0.43 11.79
C ASP A 233 13.76 0.25 10.56
N GLY A 234 15.06 0.10 10.80
CA GLY A 234 16.10 -0.05 9.79
C GLY A 234 17.12 1.10 9.79
N ASP A 235 18.29 0.87 9.20
CA ASP A 235 19.34 1.91 9.06
C ASP A 235 18.89 3.01 8.07
N ASP A 236 18.09 2.64 7.07
CA ASP A 236 17.41 3.54 6.14
C ASP A 236 15.89 3.33 6.24
N ILE A 237 15.15 4.38 6.60
CA ILE A 237 13.69 4.32 6.69
C ILE A 237 13.09 4.05 5.30
N GLN A 238 12.51 2.87 5.11
CA GLN A 238 11.86 2.48 3.86
C GLN A 238 10.34 2.70 3.92
N LEU A 239 9.88 3.86 3.42
CA LEU A 239 8.46 4.25 3.41
C LEU A 239 7.63 3.56 2.31
N GLN A 240 8.25 3.01 1.26
CA GLN A 240 7.57 2.23 0.23
C GLN A 240 8.13 0.81 0.24
N GLN A 241 7.27 -0.13 0.58
CA GLN A 241 7.59 -1.55 0.67
C GLN A 241 6.75 -2.32 -0.34
N SER A 242 7.16 -3.54 -0.66
CA SER A 242 6.45 -4.38 -1.62
C SER A 242 6.51 -5.85 -1.23
N ILE A 243 5.51 -6.61 -1.68
CA ILE A 243 5.49 -8.06 -1.55
C ILE A 243 4.82 -8.71 -2.76
N THR A 244 5.26 -9.93 -3.09
CA THR A 244 4.56 -10.80 -4.04
C THR A 244 4.04 -12.03 -3.30
N ILE A 245 2.74 -12.30 -3.41
CA ILE A 245 2.07 -13.45 -2.79
C ILE A 245 1.56 -14.40 -3.86
N ASP A 246 1.81 -15.69 -3.68
CA ASP A 246 1.55 -16.72 -4.69
C ASP A 246 0.44 -17.69 -4.26
N ASN A 247 -0.48 -17.95 -5.20
CA ASN A 247 -1.46 -19.01 -5.09
C ASN A 247 -1.13 -20.09 -6.10
N VAL A 248 -1.42 -21.32 -5.74
CA VAL A 248 -1.17 -22.50 -6.55
C VAL A 248 -2.52 -23.17 -6.82
N GLU A 249 -2.73 -23.60 -8.06
CA GLU A 249 -3.87 -24.40 -8.44
C GLU A 249 -3.86 -25.70 -7.63
N GLN A 250 -4.98 -26.05 -7.02
CA GLN A 250 -5.17 -27.23 -6.18
C GLN A 250 -5.37 -28.48 -7.05
N LYS A 251 -4.46 -28.69 -7.99
CA LYS A 251 -4.39 -29.84 -8.89
C LYS A 251 -2.96 -30.35 -8.96
N VAL A 252 -2.82 -31.66 -9.10
CA VAL A 252 -1.53 -32.33 -9.26
C VAL A 252 -1.59 -33.20 -10.52
N PRO A 253 -0.59 -33.14 -11.42
CA PRO A 253 -0.56 -34.00 -12.58
C PRO A 253 -0.38 -35.47 -12.18
N VAL A 254 -1.16 -36.35 -12.80
CA VAL A 254 -1.06 -37.80 -12.61
C VAL A 254 -0.45 -38.41 -13.87
N VAL A 255 0.62 -39.19 -13.70
CA VAL A 255 1.29 -39.90 -14.78
C VAL A 255 1.14 -41.40 -14.59
N VAL A 256 0.53 -42.07 -15.57
CA VAL A 256 0.41 -43.53 -15.59
C VAL A 256 1.39 -44.10 -16.62
N LYS A 257 2.35 -44.91 -16.16
CA LYS A 257 3.31 -45.61 -17.04
C LYS A 257 2.91 -47.08 -17.18
N LYS A 258 2.57 -47.53 -18.39
CA LYS A 258 2.39 -48.96 -18.66
C LYS A 258 3.72 -49.58 -19.07
N VAL A 259 4.16 -50.58 -18.30
CA VAL A 259 5.36 -51.37 -18.64
C VAL A 259 5.08 -52.87 -18.72
N ASN A 260 5.94 -53.57 -19.44
CA ASN A 260 6.03 -55.02 -19.49
C ASN A 260 6.78 -55.51 -18.24
N SER A 261 6.22 -56.47 -17.50
CA SER A 261 6.81 -56.96 -16.24
C SER A 261 8.12 -57.74 -16.41
N TYR A 262 8.47 -58.15 -17.63
CA TYR A 262 9.68 -58.91 -17.92
C TYR A 262 10.78 -58.05 -18.54
N THR A 263 10.43 -56.97 -19.24
CA THR A 263 11.40 -56.12 -19.98
C THR A 263 11.48 -54.67 -19.50
N ASP A 264 10.57 -54.23 -18.62
CA ASP A 264 10.37 -52.83 -18.22
C ASP A 264 10.08 -51.85 -19.39
N GLU A 265 9.89 -52.38 -20.60
CA GLU A 265 9.58 -51.61 -21.80
C GLU A 265 8.13 -51.14 -21.82
N PHE A 266 7.88 -50.05 -22.54
CA PHE A 266 6.55 -49.48 -22.73
C PHE A 266 5.61 -50.48 -23.41
N VAL A 267 4.37 -50.57 -22.90
CA VAL A 267 3.30 -51.37 -23.52
C VAL A 267 2.28 -50.43 -24.15
N GLU A 268 2.22 -50.47 -25.48
CA GLU A 268 1.28 -49.71 -26.30
C GLU A 268 -0.16 -50.21 -26.18
N GLY A 269 -1.13 -49.33 -26.49
CA GLY A 269 -2.55 -49.66 -26.56
C GLY A 269 -3.28 -49.74 -25.21
N ALA A 270 -2.62 -49.46 -24.10
CA ALA A 270 -3.28 -49.38 -22.79
C ALA A 270 -4.19 -48.15 -22.73
N GLN A 271 -5.46 -48.38 -22.35
CA GLN A 271 -6.45 -47.33 -22.15
C GLN A 271 -6.68 -47.11 -20.65
N TYR A 272 -6.86 -45.85 -20.27
CA TYR A 272 -7.09 -45.45 -18.88
C TYR A 272 -8.28 -44.50 -18.81
N ALA A 273 -9.03 -44.62 -17.72
CA ALA A 273 -10.06 -43.66 -17.35
C ALA A 273 -9.87 -43.34 -15.86
N ILE A 274 -9.90 -42.06 -15.52
CA ILE A 274 -9.78 -41.57 -14.14
C ILE A 274 -11.16 -41.12 -13.68
N TYR A 275 -11.62 -41.70 -12.59
CA TYR A 275 -12.86 -41.35 -11.92
C TYR A 275 -12.53 -40.75 -10.57
N GLU A 276 -13.34 -39.79 -10.14
CA GLU A 276 -13.44 -39.45 -8.73
C GLU A 276 -13.93 -40.68 -7.95
N TYR A 277 -13.28 -40.97 -6.83
CA TYR A 277 -13.71 -42.06 -5.96
C TYR A 277 -14.95 -41.64 -5.17
N ASP A 278 -16.02 -42.43 -5.23
CA ASP A 278 -17.25 -42.18 -4.48
C ASP A 278 -17.73 -43.45 -3.78
N GLU A 279 -17.71 -43.47 -2.45
CA GLU A 279 -18.13 -44.63 -1.65
C GLU A 279 -19.61 -44.96 -1.80
N ASN A 280 -20.43 -44.00 -2.24
CA ASN A 280 -21.88 -44.10 -2.29
C ASN A 280 -22.41 -44.57 -3.66
N VAL A 281 -21.52 -44.76 -4.63
CA VAL A 281 -21.88 -45.22 -5.99
C VAL A 281 -21.34 -46.64 -6.21
N ASP A 282 -22.16 -47.49 -6.84
CA ASP A 282 -21.76 -48.86 -7.16
C ASP A 282 -20.51 -48.89 -8.07
N GLY A 283 -19.54 -49.70 -7.71
CA GLY A 283 -18.21 -49.72 -8.35
C GLY A 283 -17.29 -48.55 -7.98
N HIS A 284 -17.68 -47.71 -7.01
CA HIS A 284 -16.92 -46.58 -6.46
C HIS A 284 -16.46 -45.51 -7.47
N LYS A 285 -17.25 -45.31 -8.52
CA LYS A 285 -16.94 -44.39 -9.63
C LYS A 285 -17.91 -43.22 -9.64
N GLY A 286 -17.45 -42.08 -9.13
CA GLY A 286 -18.11 -40.79 -9.29
C GLY A 286 -17.85 -40.19 -10.67
N ASN A 287 -17.57 -38.89 -10.71
CA ASN A 287 -17.39 -38.15 -11.96
C ASN A 287 -16.19 -38.65 -12.78
N LEU A 288 -16.40 -38.85 -14.08
CA LEU A 288 -15.34 -39.17 -15.03
C LEU A 288 -14.61 -37.89 -15.43
N TYR A 289 -13.29 -37.85 -15.24
CA TYR A 289 -12.46 -36.68 -15.59
C TYR A 289 -11.87 -36.71 -17.00
N LEU A 290 -12.19 -37.74 -17.81
CA LEU A 290 -11.81 -38.02 -19.21
C LEU A 290 -10.37 -37.64 -19.65
N TYR A 291 -9.67 -38.65 -20.17
CA TYR A 291 -8.60 -38.48 -21.15
C TYR A 291 -9.20 -38.77 -22.53
N ASP A 292 -9.16 -37.80 -23.45
CA ASP A 292 -9.34 -38.06 -24.88
C ASP A 292 -7.97 -38.47 -25.46
N PRO A 293 -7.80 -39.69 -25.97
CA PRO A 293 -6.56 -40.11 -26.63
C PRO A 293 -6.38 -39.51 -28.03
N GLY A 294 -7.31 -38.67 -28.51
CA GLY A 294 -7.30 -38.09 -29.84
C GLY A 294 -6.68 -36.69 -29.93
N ASP A 295 -5.34 -36.63 -29.99
CA ASP A 295 -4.56 -35.73 -30.87
C ASP A 295 -3.11 -36.22 -30.98
#